data_AF-A0A251XI24-F1
#
_entry.id   AF-A0A251XI24-F1
#
_cell.length_a   1.000
_cell.length_b   1.000
_cell.length_c   1.000
_cell.angle_alpha   90.00
_cell.angle_beta   90.00
_cell.angle_gamma   90.00
#
_symmetry.space_group_name_H-M   'P 1'
#
loop_
_entity.id
_entity.type
_entity.pdbx_description
1 polymer ?
#
loop_
_entity_poly.entity_id
_entity_poly.type
_entity_poly.pdbx_seq_one_letter_code
_entity_poly.pdbx_strand_id
1 'polypeptide(L)' 'MWLSPVQVVGIPVAEDYEEYLGGVLDRLRAEGVRVQLDTSDDRMPKKIRTHTKARVPYQLIAGEDDGRQDP' A
#
# COMPACT_ATOMS: atom_id res chain seq x y z
N MET A 1 -6.92 15.57 7.75
CA MET A 1 -5.73 14.74 7.49
C MET A 1 -4.79 15.50 6.54
N TRP A 2 -4.02 16.45 7.06
CA TRP A 2 -3.21 17.37 6.25
C TRP A 2 -1.69 17.23 6.54
N LEU A 3 -1.33 16.70 7.72
CA LEU A 3 0.06 16.69 8.23
C LEU A 3 0.79 15.34 8.17
N SER A 4 0.18 14.25 7.66
CA SER A 4 0.90 12.96 7.62
C SER A 4 2.01 13.01 6.55
N PRO A 5 3.27 12.68 6.86
CA PRO A 5 4.34 12.66 5.86
C PRO A 5 4.05 11.66 4.73
N VAL A 6 3.34 10.57 5.03
CA VAL A 6 2.80 9.61 4.06
C VAL A 6 1.28 9.52 4.23
N GLN A 7 0.55 9.76 3.16
CA GLN A 7 -0.92 9.67 3.15
C GLN A 7 -1.39 8.29 2.69
N VAL A 8 -0.71 7.68 1.73
CA VAL A 8 -1.05 6.34 1.22
C VAL A 8 0.21 5.50 1.15
N VAL A 9 0.13 4.24 1.58
CA VAL A 9 1.18 3.26 1.33
C VAL A 9 0.63 2.09 0.52
N GLY A 10 1.35 1.67 -0.50
CA GLY A 10 1.10 0.42 -1.23
C GLY A 10 1.89 -0.72 -0.59
N ILE A 11 1.22 -1.84 -0.32
CA ILE A 11 1.79 -3.05 0.25
C ILE A 11 1.49 -4.22 -0.71
N PRO A 12 2.43 -4.60 -1.59
CA PRO A 12 2.26 -5.73 -2.49
C PRO A 12 2.29 -7.05 -1.73
N VAL A 13 1.44 -8.02 -2.10
CA VAL A 13 1.44 -9.38 -1.49
C VAL A 13 2.60 -10.25 -1.99
N ALA A 14 3.13 -9.94 -3.17
CA ALA A 14 4.28 -10.57 -3.81
C ALA A 14 4.96 -9.56 -4.76
N GLU A 15 6.22 -9.81 -5.13
CA GLU A 15 7.02 -8.95 -6.02
C GLU A 15 6.30 -8.67 -7.36
N ASP A 16 5.57 -9.66 -7.89
CA ASP A 16 4.80 -9.54 -9.13
C ASP A 16 3.76 -8.40 -9.13
N TYR A 17 3.34 -7.93 -7.95
CA TYR A 17 2.36 -6.84 -7.81
C TYR A 17 3.01 -5.46 -7.63
N GLU A 18 4.34 -5.38 -7.54
CA GLU A 18 5.04 -4.10 -7.31
C GLU A 18 4.82 -3.11 -8.44
N GLU A 19 4.93 -3.55 -9.69
CA GLU A 19 4.75 -2.69 -10.86
C GLU A 19 3.30 -2.18 -10.96
N TYR A 20 2.32 -3.09 -10.81
CA TYR A 20 0.91 -2.73 -10.81
C TYR A 20 0.58 -1.71 -9.73
N LEU A 21 0.98 -1.99 -8.49
CA LEU A 21 0.69 -1.11 -7.36
C LEU A 21 1.46 0.21 -7.47
N GLY A 22 2.71 0.17 -7.96
CA GLY A 22 3.52 1.33 -8.30
C GLY A 22 2.79 2.26 -9.27
N GLY A 23 2.22 1.73 -10.36
CA GLY A 23 1.44 2.50 -11.33
C GLY A 23 0.19 3.15 -10.74
N VAL A 24 -0.49 2.49 -9.79
CA VAL A 24 -1.61 3.09 -9.04
C VAL A 24 -1.13 4.25 -8.17
N LEU A 25 -0.03 4.06 -7.44
CA LEU A 25 0.55 5.10 -6.60
C LEU A 25 1.05 6.30 -7.42
N ASP A 26 1.59 6.08 -8.61
CA ASP A 26 2.06 7.17 -9.49
C ASP A 26 0.91 8.08 -9.92
N ARG A 27 -0.27 7.53 -10.19
CA ARG A 27 -1.49 8.33 -10.47
C ARG A 27 -1.88 9.17 -9.26
N LEU A 28 -1.83 8.60 -8.05
CA LEU A 28 -2.11 9.35 -6.81
C LEU A 28 -1.06 10.46 -6.57
N ARG A 29 0.21 10.16 -6.87
CA ARG A 29 1.31 11.13 -6.76
C ARG A 29 1.12 12.30 -7.72
N ALA A 30 0.65 12.04 -8.95
CA ALA A 30 0.35 13.08 -9.93
C ALA A 30 -0.76 14.04 -9.46
N GLU A 31 -1.69 13.55 -8.64
CA GLU A 31 -2.76 14.35 -7.99
C GLU A 31 -2.30 15.03 -6.68
N GLY A 32 -1.00 15.00 -6.37
CA GLY A 32 -0.43 15.65 -5.19
C GLY A 32 -0.57 14.85 -3.88
N VAL A 33 -0.97 13.58 -3.94
CA VAL A 33 -1.04 12.71 -2.76
C VAL A 33 0.36 12.20 -2.39
N ARG A 34 0.72 12.32 -1.11
CA ARG A 34 2.00 11.76 -0.62
C ARG A 34 1.90 10.26 -0.46
N VAL A 35 2.57 9.52 -1.35
CA VAL A 35 2.49 8.06 -1.43
C VAL A 35 3.85 7.37 -1.27
N GLN A 36 3.83 6.15 -0.74
CA GLN A 36 5.00 5.26 -0.60
C GLN A 36 4.64 3.84 -1.06
N LEU A 37 5.59 3.10 -1.63
CA LEU A 37 5.48 1.66 -1.88
C LEU A 37 6.36 0.91 -0.86
N ASP A 38 5.85 -0.16 -0.24
CA ASP A 38 6.59 -1.00 0.70
C ASP A 38 6.99 -2.35 0.08
N THR A 39 8.12 -2.34 -0.60
CA THR A 39 8.76 -3.51 -1.24
C THR A 39 9.67 -4.29 -0.26
N SER A 40 9.48 -4.15 1.05
CA SER A 40 10.30 -4.90 2.01
C SER A 40 9.97 -6.40 2.00
N ASP A 41 10.92 -7.25 2.39
CA ASP A 41 10.69 -8.71 2.54
C ASP A 41 9.92 -9.08 3.83
N ASP A 42 9.38 -8.07 4.53
CA ASP A 42 8.63 -8.27 5.76
C ASP A 42 7.32 -9.03 5.48
N ARG A 43 6.95 -9.94 6.40
CA ARG A 43 5.63 -10.58 6.33
C ARG A 43 4.51 -9.54 6.33
N MET A 44 3.46 -9.76 5.55
CA MET A 44 2.32 -8.84 5.41
C MET A 44 1.76 -8.28 6.75
N PRO A 45 1.54 -9.08 7.81
CA PRO A 45 1.07 -8.54 9.09
C PRO A 45 2.04 -7.55 9.74
N LYS A 46 3.35 -7.72 9.52
CA LYS A 46 4.38 -6.79 9.99
C LYS A 46 4.31 -5.48 9.22
N LYS A 47 4.24 -5.52 7.88
CA LYS A 47 4.08 -4.33 7.03
C LYS A 47 2.86 -3.50 7.44
N ILE A 48 1.69 -4.14 7.54
CA ILE A 48 0.44 -3.49 7.96
C ILE A 48 0.59 -2.82 9.32
N ARG A 49 1.16 -3.53 10.30
CA ARG A 49 1.35 -3.00 11.66
C ARG A 49 2.34 -1.83 11.67
N THR A 50 3.40 -1.87 10.88
CA THR A 50 4.38 -0.78 10.75
C THR A 50 3.68 0.50 10.28
N HIS A 51 2.89 0.43 9.21
CA HIS A 51 2.21 1.63 8.66
C HIS A 51 1.03 2.09 9.51
N THR A 52 0.34 1.17 10.18
CA THR A 52 -0.66 1.50 11.20
C THR A 52 -0.03 2.29 12.35
N LYS A 53 1.14 1.86 12.86
CA LYS A 53 1.87 2.57 13.92
C LYS A 53 2.39 3.94 13.45
N ALA A 54 2.80 4.03 12.19
CA ALA A 54 3.16 5.30 11.54
C ALA A 54 1.94 6.20 11.27
N ARG A 55 0.72 5.73 11.58
CA ARG A 55 -0.54 6.43 11.36
C ARG A 55 -0.74 6.83 9.89
N VAL A 56 -0.30 5.97 8.97
CA VAL A 56 -0.58 6.14 7.55
C VAL A 56 -2.09 6.00 7.36
N PRO A 57 -2.76 7.02 6.82
CA PRO A 57 -4.19 7.01 6.60
C PRO A 57 -4.78 5.85 5.82
N TYR A 58 -4.10 5.48 4.73
CA TYR A 58 -4.59 4.52 3.76
C TYR A 58 -3.48 3.52 3.43
N GLN A 59 -3.81 2.25 3.47
CA GLN A 59 -2.91 1.15 3.12
C GLN A 59 -3.58 0.39 1.97
N LEU A 60 -3.02 0.52 0.77
CA LEU A 60 -3.47 -0.17 -0.43
C LEU A 60 -2.75 -1.51 -0.51
N ILE A 61 -3.49 -2.60 -0.61
CA ILE A 61 -2.94 -3.95 -0.72
C ILE A 61 -3.32 -4.48 -2.10
N ALA A 62 -2.33 -4.95 -2.86
CA ALA A 62 -2.54 -5.58 -4.16
C ALA A 62 -2.02 -7.01 -4.16
N GLY A 63 -2.88 -7.93 -4.55
CA GLY A 63 -2.62 -9.35 -4.68
C GLY A 63 -3.70 -10.05 -5.47
N GLU A 64 -3.41 -11.27 -5.92
CA GLU A 64 -4.44 -12.20 -6.38
C GLU A 64 -5.33 -12.50 -5.18
N ASP A 65 -6.57 -12.02 -5.28
CA ASP A 65 -7.65 -12.38 -4.39
C ASP A 65 -7.99 -13.84 -4.67
N ASP A 66 -7.20 -14.75 -4.08
CA ASP A 66 -7.47 -16.18 -4.18
C ASP A 66 -8.70 -16.49 -3.30
N GLY A 67 -9.88 -16.27 -3.88
CA GLY A 67 -11.03 -17.15 -3.66
C GLY A 67 -11.94 -16.87 -2.46
N ARG A 68 -12.21 -15.61 -2.08
CA ARG A 68 -13.42 -15.33 -1.28
C ARG A 68 -14.20 -14.14 -1.82
N GLN A 69 -14.94 -14.42 -2.89
CA GLN A 69 -16.30 -13.88 -2.99
C GLN A 69 -17.00 -14.18 -1.66
N ASP A 70 -17.18 -13.18 -0.81
CA ASP A 70 -18.21 -13.27 0.21
C ASP A 70 -19.54 -12.94 -0.48
N PRO A 71 -20.55 -13.83 -0.41
CA PRO A 71 -21.88 -13.59 -0.95
C PRO A 71 -22.64 -12.48 -0.23
#